data_AF-A0A952QCN0-F1
#
_entry.id   AF-A0A952QCN0-F1
#
_cell.length_a   1.000
_cell.length_b   1.000
_cell.length_c   1.000
_cell.angle_alpha   90.00
_cell.angle_beta   90.00
_cell.angle_gamma   90.00
#
_symmetry.space_group_name_H-M   'P 1'
#
loop_
_entity.id
_entity.type
_entity.pdbx_description
1 polymer ?
#
loop_
_entity_poly.entity_id
_entity_poly.type
_entity_poly.pdbx_seq_one_letter_code
_entity_poly.pdbx_strand_id
1 'polypeptide(L)'
;MATNRTSKNDGTLTPDDDGSTGPAELVLPTESVTFTVALPVQVHETPEDEAAVSIDDVAISPDYLSASGQSTRSIPLIAEDVVTMPPAEEEPVIPALPVHDDAYARRGRQRPEVSPVPELATALTAERLIHTPKRNRKPAPEGLLQRLLYDVTFHLVNIGDSYRVRERKALDARIGKSFEGGTRFVAVLTRKGGVGKTTISTLLGMALADVREDRVIAIDANPDRGTLAERIIKSTRATVRDVVTRATSLSTFTEFQTLVSRDVTRLDVLASDTDPMIAEAFDENDYNVVADMAEKFYSVVITDCGTGMLHSAMKATLQRVDSVVVVCGGSVDESRLASETLTWLESNGYEGLVKNAVVALNTATHGTNLVKLEEIEAHFQSRVRDIVRIPYDPTLATGSLIHFDEIRPLTRAAARELAAQVIDGLPQSRTD
;
A
#
# COMPACT_ATOMS: atom_id res chain seq x y z
N MET A 1 -38.40 -23.70 -47.10
CA MET A 1 -39.16 -24.05 -48.31
C MET A 1 -38.33 -23.61 -49.51
N ALA A 2 -37.97 -24.55 -50.40
CA ALA A 2 -37.48 -24.41 -51.78
C ALA A 2 -36.18 -23.58 -52.03
N THR A 3 -35.20 -23.97 -52.86
CA THR A 3 -34.91 -25.18 -53.65
C THR A 3 -33.51 -25.04 -54.29
N ASN A 4 -32.84 -26.18 -54.42
CA ASN A 4 -31.96 -26.65 -55.51
C ASN A 4 -30.68 -25.90 -55.96
N ARG A 5 -29.56 -26.64 -55.91
CA ARG A 5 -28.62 -26.78 -57.04
C ARG A 5 -28.04 -28.21 -57.13
N THR A 6 -28.42 -28.89 -58.21
CA THR A 6 -27.73 -29.95 -58.98
C THR A 6 -26.32 -29.51 -59.42
N SER A 7 -25.38 -30.30 -59.94
CA SER A 7 -25.04 -31.74 -60.00
C SER A 7 -23.75 -31.81 -60.84
N LYS A 8 -22.79 -32.66 -60.45
CA LYS A 8 -21.79 -33.43 -61.24
C LYS A 8 -21.14 -32.80 -62.50
N ASN A 9 -19.81 -32.93 -62.61
CA ASN A 9 -19.21 -34.11 -63.27
C ASN A 9 -17.70 -34.20 -63.09
N ASP A 10 -17.26 -35.46 -63.13
CA ASP A 10 -15.94 -36.04 -62.88
C ASP A 10 -15.14 -36.19 -64.19
N GLY A 11 -13.81 -36.34 -64.10
CA GLY A 11 -12.95 -36.49 -65.28
C GLY A 11 -11.46 -36.67 -64.98
N THR A 12 -11.08 -37.88 -64.62
CA THR A 12 -9.71 -38.45 -64.58
C THR A 12 -9.09 -38.65 -65.97
N LEU A 13 -7.75 -38.48 -66.11
CA LEU A 13 -6.77 -39.46 -66.67
C LEU A 13 -5.38 -38.80 -66.92
N THR A 14 -4.33 -39.49 -66.47
CA THR A 14 -2.85 -39.29 -66.62
C THR A 14 -2.31 -40.01 -67.87
N PRO A 15 -0.97 -40.15 -68.13
CA PRO A 15 0.24 -39.30 -68.03
C PRO A 15 1.03 -39.30 -69.38
N ASP A 16 2.28 -38.76 -69.42
CA ASP A 16 3.43 -39.02 -70.36
C ASP A 16 4.27 -37.71 -70.45
N ASP A 17 5.59 -37.63 -70.59
CA ASP A 17 6.76 -38.51 -70.53
C ASP A 17 8.01 -37.58 -70.59
N ASP A 18 9.12 -38.05 -70.02
CA ASP A 18 10.56 -37.73 -70.20
C ASP A 18 11.14 -36.31 -70.45
N GLY A 19 12.24 -36.01 -69.73
CA GLY A 19 13.29 -35.11 -70.24
C GLY A 19 14.07 -34.28 -69.22
N SER A 20 15.27 -34.74 -68.87
CA SER A 20 16.29 -34.11 -68.00
C SER A 20 16.72 -32.68 -68.39
N THR A 21 17.02 -31.80 -67.43
CA THR A 21 18.35 -31.15 -67.18
C THR A 21 18.28 -29.87 -66.30
N GLY A 22 19.18 -29.77 -65.31
CA GLY A 22 19.69 -28.51 -64.72
C GLY A 22 19.07 -28.03 -63.39
N PRO A 23 19.86 -27.64 -62.37
CA PRO A 23 19.33 -27.05 -61.14
C PRO A 23 19.10 -25.55 -61.37
N ALA A 24 17.85 -25.13 -61.46
CA ALA A 24 17.47 -23.72 -61.48
C ALA A 24 16.90 -23.30 -60.12
N GLU A 25 17.56 -22.31 -59.56
CA GLU A 25 17.31 -21.60 -58.31
C GLU A 25 15.82 -21.16 -58.18
N LEU A 26 15.10 -21.77 -57.24
CA LEU A 26 13.70 -21.43 -56.94
C LEU A 26 13.65 -20.19 -56.04
N VAL A 27 13.53 -19.03 -56.68
CA VAL A 27 13.05 -17.79 -56.05
C VAL A 27 11.55 -17.95 -55.78
N LEU A 28 11.16 -18.01 -54.50
CA LEU A 28 9.77 -17.96 -54.09
C LEU A 28 9.28 -16.50 -54.12
N PRO A 29 8.25 -16.14 -54.91
CA PRO A 29 7.60 -14.85 -54.75
C PRO A 29 6.71 -14.86 -53.49
N THR A 30 7.06 -14.02 -52.53
CA THR A 30 6.23 -13.69 -51.36
C THR A 30 5.03 -12.85 -51.83
N GLU A 31 3.95 -13.49 -52.26
CA GLU A 31 2.66 -12.83 -52.40
C GLU A 31 2.00 -12.73 -51.01
N SER A 32 2.06 -11.55 -50.41
CA SER A 32 1.30 -11.21 -49.20
C SER A 32 -0.17 -11.04 -49.54
N VAL A 33 -0.98 -12.05 -49.25
CA VAL A 33 -2.45 -11.99 -49.40
C VAL A 33 -3.01 -11.05 -48.31
N THR A 34 -3.62 -9.95 -48.74
CA THR A 34 -4.32 -9.00 -47.85
C THR A 34 -5.81 -9.29 -47.90
N PHE A 35 -6.42 -9.59 -46.75
CA PHE A 35 -7.88 -9.73 -46.63
C PHE A 35 -8.47 -8.45 -46.03
N THR A 36 -9.36 -7.79 -46.76
CA THR A 36 -10.15 -6.65 -46.25
C THR A 36 -11.51 -7.18 -45.80
N VAL A 37 -11.73 -7.22 -44.48
CA VAL A 37 -13.03 -7.59 -43.90
C VAL A 37 -13.82 -6.31 -43.62
N ALA A 38 -14.92 -6.10 -44.33
CA ALA A 38 -15.87 -5.04 -44.04
C ALA A 38 -16.80 -5.48 -42.90
N LEU A 39 -16.69 -4.85 -41.73
CA LEU A 39 -17.63 -5.04 -40.62
C LEU A 39 -18.96 -4.32 -40.94
N PRO A 40 -20.12 -4.90 -40.61
CA PRO A 40 -21.40 -4.22 -40.79
C PRO A 40 -21.50 -3.00 -39.86
N VAL A 41 -22.07 -1.92 -40.39
CA VAL A 41 -22.34 -0.67 -39.65
C VAL A 41 -23.28 -0.98 -38.49
N GLN A 42 -22.82 -0.74 -37.27
CA GLN A 42 -23.65 -0.77 -36.07
C GLN A 42 -24.58 0.45 -36.10
N VAL A 43 -25.87 0.24 -36.39
CA VAL A 43 -26.90 1.25 -36.22
C VAL A 43 -27.30 1.23 -34.73
N HIS A 44 -26.94 2.27 -34.00
CA HIS A 44 -27.36 2.45 -32.62
C HIS A 44 -28.76 3.10 -32.64
N GLU A 45 -29.81 2.32 -32.41
CA GLU A 45 -31.13 2.87 -32.07
C GLU A 45 -31.12 3.19 -30.57
N THR A 46 -31.21 4.48 -30.24
CA THR A 46 -31.40 4.99 -28.88
C THR A 46 -32.72 4.44 -28.30
N PRO A 47 -32.70 3.82 -27.10
CA PRO A 47 -33.91 3.38 -26.41
C PRO A 47 -34.84 4.58 -26.09
N GLU A 48 -36.16 4.38 -26.15
CA GLU A 48 -37.18 5.43 -25.99
C GLU A 48 -37.12 6.18 -24.63
N ASP A 49 -36.41 5.62 -23.64
CA ASP A 49 -36.27 6.20 -22.30
C ASP A 49 -35.24 7.34 -22.23
N GLU A 50 -34.40 7.54 -23.26
CA GLU A 50 -33.45 8.67 -23.34
C GLU A 50 -34.03 9.90 -24.10
N ALA A 51 -35.24 9.82 -24.65
CA ALA A 51 -35.87 10.91 -25.39
C ALA A 51 -36.60 11.95 -24.52
N ALA A 52 -36.61 11.81 -23.19
CA ALA A 52 -37.42 12.63 -22.29
C ALA A 52 -36.62 13.57 -21.35
N VAL A 53 -35.32 13.76 -21.56
CA VAL A 53 -34.52 14.72 -20.76
C VAL A 53 -33.68 15.64 -21.65
N SER A 54 -34.32 16.36 -22.56
CA SER A 54 -33.75 17.57 -23.15
C SER A 54 -34.08 18.76 -22.22
N ILE A 55 -33.12 19.17 -21.39
CA ILE A 55 -33.20 20.42 -20.65
C ILE A 55 -32.80 21.53 -21.63
N ASP A 56 -33.73 22.44 -21.94
CA ASP A 56 -33.45 23.66 -22.70
C ASP A 56 -32.52 24.57 -21.89
N ASP A 57 -31.28 24.76 -22.37
CA ASP A 57 -30.35 25.77 -21.87
C ASP A 57 -30.85 27.18 -22.24
N VAL A 58 -31.54 27.84 -21.31
CA VAL A 58 -31.86 29.27 -21.41
C VAL A 58 -30.66 30.07 -20.91
N ALA A 59 -29.91 30.65 -21.86
CA ALA A 59 -28.82 31.59 -21.55
C ALA A 59 -29.37 32.87 -20.90
N ILE A 60 -28.97 33.16 -19.66
CA ILE A 60 -29.27 34.42 -18.97
C ILE A 60 -28.08 35.37 -19.16
N SER A 61 -28.28 36.44 -19.92
CA SER A 61 -27.34 37.56 -20.03
C SER A 61 -27.44 38.46 -18.79
N PRO A 62 -26.34 38.78 -18.10
CA PRO A 62 -26.35 39.70 -16.99
C PRO A 62 -26.02 41.10 -17.49
N ASP A 63 -27.04 41.92 -17.77
CA ASP A 63 -26.82 43.35 -17.94
C ASP A 63 -28.07 44.15 -17.56
N TYR A 64 -27.83 45.18 -16.74
CA TYR A 64 -28.73 46.21 -16.22
C TYR A 64 -29.65 45.83 -15.06
N LEU A 65 -29.34 46.37 -13.88
CA LEU A 65 -30.20 47.34 -13.19
C LEU A 65 -29.35 48.19 -12.21
N SER A 66 -29.29 49.47 -12.49
CA SER A 66 -28.62 50.49 -11.67
C SER A 66 -29.61 51.18 -10.73
N ALA A 67 -29.15 51.36 -9.49
CA ALA A 67 -29.35 52.51 -8.60
C ALA A 67 -30.72 52.80 -7.97
N SER A 68 -30.76 52.69 -6.63
CA SER A 68 -31.16 53.73 -5.65
C SER A 68 -31.39 53.04 -4.30
N GLY A 69 -30.96 53.49 -3.13
CA GLY A 69 -30.26 54.67 -2.65
C GLY A 69 -30.41 54.70 -1.12
N GLN A 70 -29.45 55.31 -0.41
CA GLN A 70 -29.50 55.72 1.01
C GLN A 70 -29.42 54.59 2.06
N SER A 71 -28.76 54.70 3.22
CA SER A 71 -27.85 55.70 3.79
C SER A 71 -27.27 55.10 5.09
N THR A 72 -26.15 55.69 5.54
CA THR A 72 -25.71 55.78 6.94
C THR A 72 -24.68 54.76 7.44
N ARG A 73 -23.43 55.26 7.46
CA ARG A 73 -22.30 54.84 8.28
C ARG A 73 -22.63 54.89 9.77
N SER A 74 -22.12 53.94 10.54
CA SER A 74 -21.46 54.24 11.82
C SER A 74 -20.45 53.15 12.20
N ILE A 75 -19.24 53.59 12.53
CA ILE A 75 -18.16 52.83 13.17
C ILE A 75 -17.94 53.56 14.51
N PRO A 76 -17.89 52.84 15.64
CA PRO A 76 -17.05 53.27 16.76
C PRO A 76 -16.23 52.06 17.27
N LEU A 77 -14.90 52.14 17.19
CA LEU A 77 -13.97 52.73 18.17
C LEU A 77 -13.42 51.64 19.10
N ILE A 78 -12.19 51.27 18.80
CA ILE A 78 -11.26 50.52 19.65
C ILE A 78 -11.00 51.40 20.88
N ALA A 79 -11.24 50.86 22.08
CA ALA A 79 -10.71 51.40 23.31
C ALA A 79 -9.43 50.63 23.63
N GLU A 80 -8.28 51.29 23.45
CA GLU A 80 -7.03 50.92 24.10
C GLU A 80 -7.18 51.14 25.60
N ASP A 81 -7.25 50.07 26.38
CA ASP A 81 -7.10 50.15 27.83
C ASP A 81 -5.62 50.25 28.20
N VAL A 82 -5.22 51.51 28.37
CA VAL A 82 -4.50 52.06 29.53
C VAL A 82 -3.60 51.09 30.29
N VAL A 83 -2.30 51.28 30.04
CA VAL A 83 -1.18 50.88 30.88
C VAL A 83 -1.39 51.38 32.32
N THR A 84 -1.51 50.45 33.27
CA THR A 84 -1.33 50.72 34.70
C THR A 84 -0.11 49.96 35.21
N MET A 85 0.91 50.73 35.63
CA MET A 85 2.10 50.23 36.32
C MET A 85 1.74 49.83 37.77
N PRO A 86 2.18 48.67 38.27
CA PRO A 86 2.33 48.44 39.71
C PRO A 86 3.61 49.12 40.24
N PRO A 87 3.67 49.45 41.55
CA PRO A 87 4.73 50.27 42.14
C PRO A 87 6.08 49.55 42.21
N ALA A 88 7.14 50.35 42.31
CA ALA A 88 8.54 49.93 42.31
C ALA A 88 9.08 49.53 43.70
N GLU A 89 10.12 48.70 43.64
CA GLU A 89 11.19 48.41 44.62
C GLU A 89 10.99 47.25 45.61
N GLU A 90 11.28 46.03 45.11
CA GLU A 90 11.96 44.98 45.89
C GLU A 90 13.36 44.73 45.30
N GLU A 91 14.35 44.63 46.19
CA GLU A 91 15.78 44.53 45.90
C GLU A 91 16.17 43.27 45.09
N PRO A 92 17.20 43.31 44.24
CA PRO A 92 17.62 42.15 43.47
C PRO A 92 18.29 41.10 44.36
N VAL A 93 17.62 39.96 44.55
CA VAL A 93 18.24 38.74 45.10
C VAL A 93 19.17 38.16 44.03
N ILE A 94 20.48 38.33 44.23
CA ILE A 94 21.52 37.68 43.45
C ILE A 94 21.47 36.17 43.74
N PRO A 95 21.32 35.28 42.74
CA PRO A 95 21.48 33.85 42.95
C PRO A 95 22.91 33.57 43.45
N ALA A 96 23.05 32.82 44.54
CA ALA A 96 24.35 32.39 45.02
C ALA A 96 25.10 31.64 43.91
N LEU A 97 26.34 32.03 43.66
CA LEU A 97 27.25 31.30 42.79
C LEU A 97 27.34 29.84 43.27
N PRO A 98 27.27 28.84 42.38
CA PRO A 98 27.55 27.47 42.77
C PRO A 98 28.96 27.41 43.36
N VAL A 99 29.06 26.79 44.53
CA VAL A 99 30.32 26.51 45.22
C VAL A 99 31.21 25.73 44.23
N HIS A 100 32.37 26.30 43.92
CA HIS A 100 33.41 25.63 43.16
C HIS A 100 33.90 24.40 43.94
N ASP A 101 33.40 23.22 43.58
CA ASP A 101 34.04 21.95 43.91
C ASP A 101 34.83 21.45 42.69
N ASP A 102 36.15 21.56 42.81
CA ASP A 102 37.19 20.69 42.25
C ASP A 102 37.08 20.27 40.77
N ALA A 103 37.40 21.23 39.90
CA ALA A 103 37.91 20.94 38.57
C ALA A 103 39.39 20.47 38.61
N TYR A 104 39.68 19.34 39.27
CA TYR A 104 40.90 18.54 39.03
C TYR A 104 40.68 17.06 39.40
N ALA A 105 39.95 16.31 38.58
CA ALA A 105 39.97 14.84 38.64
C ALA A 105 40.34 14.25 37.26
N ARG A 106 41.64 14.08 37.06
CA ARG A 106 42.19 13.17 36.06
C ARG A 106 41.62 11.76 36.30
N ARG A 107 40.98 11.19 35.27
CA ARG A 107 41.02 9.76 34.91
C ARG A 107 40.88 8.77 36.08
N GLY A 108 39.74 8.77 36.76
CA GLY A 108 39.36 7.73 37.72
C GLY A 108 38.35 6.76 37.10
N ARG A 109 38.74 5.49 36.91
CA ARG A 109 37.77 4.39 36.74
C ARG A 109 36.83 4.43 37.95
N GLN A 110 35.54 4.72 37.75
CA GLN A 110 34.52 4.44 38.77
C GLN A 110 34.50 2.92 38.98
N ARG A 111 35.22 2.47 40.02
CA ARG A 111 34.94 1.19 40.68
C ARG A 111 33.55 1.36 41.33
N PRO A 112 32.66 0.35 41.23
CA PRO A 112 31.41 0.42 41.97
C PRO A 112 31.75 0.47 43.46
N GLU A 113 31.25 1.48 44.15
CA GLU A 113 31.26 1.51 45.61
C GLU A 113 30.40 0.34 46.09
N VAL A 114 31.05 -0.66 46.68
CA VAL A 114 30.37 -1.69 47.45
C VAL A 114 29.98 -1.02 48.76
N SER A 115 28.69 -0.68 48.91
CA SER A 115 28.17 -0.18 50.19
C SER A 115 28.55 -1.17 51.30
N PRO A 116 29.10 -0.72 52.44
CA PRO A 116 29.57 -1.60 53.51
C PRO A 116 28.43 -2.21 54.35
N VAL A 117 27.17 -1.96 53.97
CA VAL A 117 25.98 -2.47 54.65
C VAL A 117 25.47 -3.69 53.89
N PRO A 118 25.31 -4.86 54.54
CA PRO A 118 24.72 -6.03 53.90
C PRO A 118 23.32 -5.69 53.36
N GLU A 119 23.10 -5.79 52.04
CA GLU A 119 21.76 -5.63 51.46
C GLU A 119 20.85 -6.75 51.98
N LEU A 120 19.63 -6.39 52.42
CA LEU A 120 18.60 -7.35 52.81
C LEU A 120 18.18 -8.20 51.61
N ALA A 121 17.87 -9.49 51.84
CA ALA A 121 17.46 -10.42 50.78
C ALA A 121 16.25 -9.96 49.96
N THR A 122 15.43 -9.05 50.50
CA THR A 122 14.30 -8.40 49.81
C THR A 122 14.71 -7.39 48.75
N ALA A 123 15.98 -6.93 48.73
CA ALA A 123 16.52 -6.04 47.69
C ALA A 123 16.89 -6.77 46.38
N LEU A 124 16.81 -8.11 46.38
CA LEU A 124 16.97 -8.97 45.19
C LEU A 124 15.59 -9.25 44.56
N THR A 125 14.91 -8.22 44.06
CA THR A 125 13.70 -8.41 43.27
C THR A 125 14.06 -8.88 41.85
N ALA A 126 13.23 -9.76 41.28
CA ALA A 126 13.38 -10.19 39.89
C ALA A 126 13.39 -8.99 38.92
N GLU A 127 12.63 -7.93 39.23
CA GLU A 127 12.67 -6.65 38.53
C GLU A 127 14.06 -6.01 38.51
N ARG A 128 14.81 -5.97 39.63
CA ARG A 128 16.15 -5.37 39.68
C ARG A 128 17.19 -6.20 38.89
N LEU A 129 16.99 -7.53 38.83
CA LEU A 129 17.82 -8.44 38.03
C LEU A 129 17.52 -8.31 36.52
N ILE A 130 16.28 -8.04 36.14
CA ILE A 130 15.85 -7.82 34.75
C ILE A 130 16.21 -6.39 34.29
N HIS A 131 16.07 -5.39 35.17
CA HIS A 131 16.36 -3.98 34.92
C HIS A 131 17.76 -3.54 35.37
N THR A 132 18.69 -4.47 35.57
CA THR A 132 20.11 -4.09 35.55
C THR A 132 20.34 -3.43 34.18
N PRO A 133 20.62 -2.11 34.10
CA PRO A 133 20.79 -1.47 32.81
C PRO A 133 21.90 -2.26 32.13
N LYS A 134 21.56 -2.99 31.07
CA LYS A 134 22.52 -3.74 30.28
C LYS A 134 23.58 -2.70 29.95
N ARG A 135 24.71 -2.81 30.66
CA ARG A 135 25.95 -2.06 30.48
C ARG A 135 26.00 -1.73 29.00
N ASN A 136 26.00 -0.45 28.60
CA ASN A 136 25.92 0.06 27.22
C ASN A 136 26.95 -0.61 26.27
N ARG A 137 26.81 -1.90 26.06
CA ARG A 137 27.52 -2.73 25.11
C ARG A 137 26.68 -2.57 23.88
N LYS A 138 27.09 -1.61 23.06
CA LYS A 138 26.59 -1.48 21.70
C LYS A 138 26.55 -2.88 21.10
N PRO A 139 25.44 -3.30 20.48
CA PRO A 139 25.33 -4.62 19.89
C PRO A 139 26.50 -4.88 18.93
N ALA A 140 26.85 -6.15 18.74
CA ALA A 140 27.94 -6.53 17.85
C ALA A 140 27.63 -5.97 16.44
N PRO A 141 28.62 -5.35 15.77
CA PRO A 141 28.40 -4.74 14.48
C PRO A 141 28.07 -5.81 13.45
N GLU A 142 27.06 -5.53 12.64
CA GLU A 142 26.62 -6.38 11.55
C GLU A 142 27.27 -5.94 10.23
N GLY A 143 27.96 -6.88 9.60
CA GLY A 143 28.70 -6.70 8.35
C GLY A 143 29.94 -7.59 8.35
N LEU A 144 30.31 -8.17 7.20
CA LEU A 144 31.40 -9.15 7.14
C LEU A 144 32.73 -8.58 7.65
N LEU A 145 33.08 -7.37 7.23
CA LEU A 145 34.32 -6.71 7.62
C LEU A 145 34.25 -6.15 9.04
N GLN A 146 33.13 -5.52 9.41
CA GLN A 146 32.94 -4.91 10.72
C GLN A 146 32.91 -5.98 11.82
N ARG A 147 32.26 -7.12 11.56
CA ARG A 147 32.24 -8.28 12.45
C ARG A 147 33.62 -8.92 12.54
N LEU A 148 34.31 -9.11 11.43
CA LEU A 148 35.68 -9.64 11.44
C LEU A 148 36.63 -8.73 12.24
N LEU A 149 36.55 -7.41 12.05
CA LEU A 149 37.35 -6.45 12.83
C LEU A 149 36.98 -6.47 14.31
N TYR A 150 35.68 -6.57 14.63
CA TYR A 150 35.22 -6.69 16.01
C TYR A 150 35.71 -7.98 16.67
N ASP A 151 35.69 -9.10 15.94
CA ASP A 151 36.15 -10.40 16.43
C ASP A 151 37.68 -10.43 16.60
N VAL A 152 38.44 -9.94 15.61
CA VAL A 152 39.91 -9.88 15.63
C VAL A 152 40.44 -8.92 16.69
N THR A 153 39.70 -7.84 16.98
CA THR A 153 40.07 -6.90 18.06
C THR A 153 39.59 -7.36 19.44
N PHE A 154 39.21 -8.63 19.61
CA PHE A 154 38.68 -9.16 20.87
C PHE A 154 37.52 -8.32 21.43
N HIS A 155 36.64 -7.85 20.55
CA HIS A 155 35.46 -7.04 20.87
C HIS A 155 35.80 -5.65 21.46
N LEU A 156 37.05 -5.18 21.32
CA LEU A 156 37.51 -3.89 21.84
C LEU A 156 37.15 -2.74 20.90
N VAL A 157 37.11 -2.97 19.59
CA VAL A 157 36.84 -1.93 18.58
C VAL A 157 35.52 -2.23 17.87
N ASN A 158 34.48 -1.46 18.18
CA ASN A 158 33.19 -1.52 17.49
C ASN A 158 33.07 -0.33 16.52
N ILE A 159 33.29 -0.58 15.23
CA ILE A 159 33.17 0.40 14.13
C ILE A 159 31.68 0.72 13.82
N GLY A 160 30.75 -0.06 14.37
CA GLY A 160 29.33 0.02 14.08
C GLY A 160 28.95 -0.79 12.84
N ASP A 161 27.65 -0.83 12.58
CA ASP A 161 27.08 -1.57 11.46
C ASP A 161 27.53 -1.00 10.10
N SER A 162 27.63 -1.87 9.09
CA SER A 162 27.85 -1.43 7.71
C SER A 162 26.71 -0.52 7.21
N TYR A 163 26.98 0.34 6.22
CA TYR A 163 25.97 1.26 5.65
C TYR A 163 24.67 0.52 5.26
N ARG A 164 24.80 -0.61 4.55
CA ARG A 164 23.64 -1.42 4.11
C ARG A 164 22.84 -1.98 5.28
N VAL A 165 23.52 -2.36 6.36
CA VAL A 165 22.83 -2.86 7.56
C VAL A 165 22.16 -1.73 8.32
N ARG A 166 22.79 -0.55 8.40
CA ARG A 166 22.17 0.64 9.01
C ARG A 166 20.92 1.06 8.26
N GLU A 167 20.98 1.08 6.93
CA GLU A 167 19.84 1.39 6.06
C GLU A 167 18.71 0.37 6.26
N ARG A 168 19.03 -0.93 6.26
CA ARG A 168 18.05 -1.98 6.59
C ARG A 168 17.44 -1.80 7.97
N LYS A 169 18.25 -1.60 9.01
CA LYS A 169 17.75 -1.40 10.39
C LYS A 169 16.92 -0.12 10.53
N ALA A 170 17.26 0.94 9.81
CA ALA A 170 16.47 2.17 9.78
C ALA A 170 15.10 1.92 9.13
N LEU A 171 15.07 1.15 8.04
CA LEU A 171 13.83 0.75 7.39
C LEU A 171 12.97 -0.15 8.30
N ASP A 172 13.61 -1.10 8.97
CA ASP A 172 12.94 -2.00 9.92
C ASP A 172 12.35 -1.22 11.10
N ALA A 173 13.06 -0.20 11.59
CA ALA A 173 12.56 0.69 12.64
C ALA A 173 11.36 1.53 12.17
N ARG A 174 11.35 2.00 10.91
CA ARG A 174 10.19 2.70 10.31
C ARG A 174 8.99 1.76 10.24
N ILE A 175 9.15 0.57 9.67
CA ILE A 175 8.07 -0.41 9.52
C ILE A 175 7.56 -0.90 10.89
N GLY A 176 8.46 -1.10 11.84
CA GLY A 176 8.18 -1.57 13.20
C GLY A 176 7.57 -0.51 14.13
N LYS A 177 7.26 0.70 13.63
CA LYS A 177 6.63 1.76 14.40
C LYS A 177 5.33 1.25 15.06
N SER A 178 5.31 1.27 16.39
CA SER A 178 4.12 0.90 17.17
C SER A 178 3.04 1.98 17.05
N PHE A 179 1.79 1.54 17.03
CA PHE A 179 0.62 2.42 17.04
C PHE A 179 -0.02 2.42 18.43
N GLU A 180 -0.50 3.59 18.84
CA GLU A 180 -1.28 3.76 20.06
C GLU A 180 -2.76 3.92 19.66
N GLY A 181 -3.64 3.12 20.26
CA GLY A 181 -5.08 3.20 20.03
C GLY A 181 -5.53 2.71 18.65
N GLY A 182 -6.44 1.74 18.65
CA GLY A 182 -7.13 1.22 17.47
C GLY A 182 -6.25 0.63 16.37
N THR A 183 -6.91 0.07 15.37
CA THR A 183 -6.30 -0.53 14.18
C THR A 183 -6.05 0.52 13.10
N ARG A 184 -5.10 0.27 12.21
CA ARG A 184 -4.89 1.08 11.01
C ARG A 184 -5.33 0.35 9.76
N PHE A 185 -6.10 1.03 8.92
CA PHE A 185 -6.65 0.47 7.70
C PHE A 185 -5.92 1.05 6.49
N VAL A 186 -5.45 0.17 5.62
CA VAL A 186 -4.79 0.50 4.36
C VAL A 186 -5.58 -0.11 3.23
N ALA A 187 -5.97 0.68 2.24
CA ALA A 187 -6.70 0.20 1.07
C ALA A 187 -5.78 0.19 -0.15
N VAL A 188 -5.75 -0.92 -0.89
CA VAL A 188 -5.00 -1.04 -2.13
C VAL A 188 -5.97 -0.95 -3.31
N LEU A 189 -5.81 0.07 -4.15
CA LEU A 189 -6.74 0.42 -5.23
C LEU A 189 -6.09 0.24 -6.61
N THR A 190 -6.90 -0.20 -7.57
CA THR A 190 -6.61 -0.07 -9.00
C THR A 190 -7.90 0.16 -9.76
N ARG A 191 -7.83 0.84 -10.91
CA ARG A 191 -8.95 0.96 -11.85
C ARG A 191 -8.97 -0.13 -12.92
N LYS A 192 -7.88 -0.90 -13.07
CA LYS A 192 -7.75 -1.91 -14.12
C LYS A 192 -7.30 -3.26 -13.56
N GLY A 193 -7.91 -4.33 -14.04
CA GLY A 193 -7.45 -5.70 -13.80
C GLY A 193 -6.08 -5.95 -14.45
N GLY A 194 -5.21 -6.69 -13.77
CA GLY A 194 -3.93 -7.15 -14.33
C GLY A 194 -2.70 -6.28 -14.06
N VAL A 195 -2.85 -5.11 -13.40
CA VAL A 195 -1.71 -4.24 -13.02
C VAL A 195 -0.88 -4.83 -11.86
N GLY A 196 -1.38 -5.90 -11.23
CA GLY A 196 -0.70 -6.58 -10.12
C GLY A 196 -1.11 -6.07 -8.73
N LYS A 197 -2.30 -5.47 -8.59
CA LYS A 197 -2.85 -5.01 -7.29
C LYS A 197 -2.71 -6.07 -6.19
N THR A 198 -3.28 -7.25 -6.40
CA THR A 198 -3.20 -8.39 -5.47
C THR A 198 -1.76 -8.75 -5.11
N THR A 199 -0.85 -8.70 -6.07
CA THR A 199 0.58 -8.94 -5.86
C THR A 199 1.16 -7.87 -4.93
N ILE A 200 0.87 -6.59 -5.18
CA ILE A 200 1.32 -5.49 -4.32
C ILE A 200 0.71 -5.59 -2.92
N SER A 201 -0.59 -5.90 -2.79
CA SER A 201 -1.26 -6.12 -1.51
C SER A 201 -0.58 -7.23 -0.70
N THR A 202 -0.25 -8.34 -1.37
CA THR A 202 0.44 -9.48 -0.74
C THR A 202 1.86 -9.10 -0.33
N LEU A 203 2.63 -8.45 -1.20
CA LEU A 203 3.99 -8.00 -0.91
C LEU A 203 4.04 -6.99 0.25
N LEU A 204 3.11 -6.04 0.27
CA LEU A 204 2.97 -5.07 1.35
C LEU A 204 2.68 -5.78 2.67
N GLY A 205 1.71 -6.70 2.67
CA GLY A 205 1.37 -7.50 3.86
C GLY A 205 2.52 -8.33 4.37
N MET A 206 3.23 -9.03 3.48
CA MET A 206 4.39 -9.85 3.82
C MET A 206 5.54 -8.99 4.36
N ALA A 207 5.83 -7.84 3.74
CA ALA A 207 6.87 -6.92 4.20
C ALA A 207 6.57 -6.33 5.58
N LEU A 208 5.30 -6.01 5.85
CA LEU A 208 4.85 -5.55 7.16
C LEU A 208 4.94 -6.67 8.20
N ALA A 209 4.39 -7.85 7.91
CA ALA A 209 4.34 -8.97 8.85
C ALA A 209 5.73 -9.55 9.17
N ASP A 210 6.67 -9.53 8.20
CA ASP A 210 8.05 -10.00 8.38
C ASP A 210 8.77 -9.20 9.47
N VAL A 211 8.59 -7.88 9.47
CA VAL A 211 9.28 -6.95 10.38
C VAL A 211 8.52 -6.72 11.67
N ARG A 212 7.19 -6.57 11.59
CA ARG A 212 6.38 -6.22 12.75
C ARG A 212 6.18 -7.41 13.68
N GLU A 213 6.13 -7.11 14.97
CA GLU A 213 5.84 -8.10 16.02
C GLU A 213 4.34 -8.22 16.31
N ASP A 214 3.57 -7.18 15.95
CA ASP A 214 2.12 -7.18 16.04
C ASP A 214 1.48 -7.78 14.77
N ARG A 215 0.16 -8.02 14.83
CA ARG A 215 -0.54 -8.84 13.83
C ARG A 215 -1.00 -7.99 12.66
N VAL A 216 -0.70 -8.46 11.45
CA VAL A 216 -1.10 -7.85 10.18
C VAL A 216 -2.02 -8.82 9.44
N ILE A 217 -3.13 -8.31 8.92
CA ILE A 217 -4.07 -9.08 8.10
C ILE A 217 -4.28 -8.43 6.73
N ALA A 218 -4.37 -9.25 5.68
CA ALA A 218 -4.86 -8.84 4.37
C ALA A 218 -6.24 -9.43 4.09
N ILE A 219 -7.20 -8.59 3.73
CA ILE A 219 -8.58 -8.96 3.40
C ILE A 219 -8.76 -8.80 1.90
N ASP A 220 -9.19 -9.87 1.23
CA ASP A 220 -9.62 -9.79 -0.18
C ASP A 220 -11.04 -9.21 -0.22
N ALA A 221 -11.18 -8.01 -0.77
CA ALA A 221 -12.46 -7.33 -0.94
C ALA A 221 -12.85 -7.26 -2.43
N ASN A 222 -12.47 -8.27 -3.21
CA ASN A 222 -12.87 -8.38 -4.61
C ASN A 222 -14.18 -9.18 -4.77
N PRO A 223 -15.26 -8.56 -5.28
CA PRO A 223 -16.55 -9.23 -5.53
C PRO A 223 -16.56 -10.07 -6.81
N ASP A 224 -15.64 -9.87 -7.76
CA ASP A 224 -15.70 -10.57 -9.04
C ASP A 224 -15.01 -11.94 -8.99
N ARG A 225 -13.82 -11.98 -8.38
CA ARG A 225 -13.04 -13.20 -8.12
C ARG A 225 -11.89 -12.91 -7.16
N GLY A 226 -11.93 -13.50 -5.96
CA GLY A 226 -10.82 -13.47 -5.03
C GLY A 226 -9.56 -14.06 -5.63
N THR A 227 -8.45 -13.32 -5.57
CA THR A 227 -7.13 -13.79 -6.08
C THR A 227 -6.03 -13.69 -5.05
N LEU A 228 -6.28 -13.03 -3.91
CA LEU A 228 -5.30 -12.84 -2.85
C LEU A 228 -4.88 -14.18 -2.24
N ALA A 229 -5.85 -15.05 -1.98
CA ALA A 229 -5.59 -16.36 -1.41
C ALA A 229 -4.87 -17.32 -2.37
N GLU A 230 -4.76 -17.01 -3.66
CA GLU A 230 -3.96 -17.78 -4.62
C GLU A 230 -2.46 -17.45 -4.52
N ARG A 231 -2.11 -16.34 -3.85
CA ARG A 231 -0.72 -15.88 -3.67
C ARG A 231 -0.04 -16.42 -2.42
N ILE A 232 -0.77 -17.11 -1.56
CA ILE A 232 -0.28 -17.66 -0.29
C ILE A 232 -0.74 -19.11 -0.10
N ILE A 233 -0.05 -19.84 0.76
CA ILE A 233 -0.43 -21.22 1.08
C ILE A 233 -1.75 -21.20 1.85
N LYS A 234 -2.81 -21.76 1.25
CA LYS A 234 -4.12 -21.87 1.91
C LYS A 234 -4.07 -22.93 3.01
N SER A 235 -4.28 -22.51 4.26
CA SER A 235 -4.43 -23.44 5.40
C SER A 235 -5.89 -23.71 5.76
N THR A 236 -6.82 -22.88 5.27
CA THR A 236 -8.25 -23.02 5.49
C THR A 236 -9.03 -22.78 4.19
N ARG A 237 -10.27 -23.27 4.16
CA ARG A 237 -11.25 -22.98 3.10
C ARG A 237 -12.21 -21.85 3.47
N ALA A 238 -12.06 -21.30 4.67
CA ALA A 238 -12.93 -20.24 5.15
C ALA A 238 -12.79 -18.95 4.31
N THR A 239 -13.88 -18.21 4.19
CA THR A 239 -13.96 -16.94 3.46
C THR A 239 -14.44 -15.81 4.36
N VAL A 240 -14.39 -14.58 3.85
CA VAL A 240 -15.01 -13.39 4.48
C VAL A 240 -16.45 -13.65 4.94
N ARG A 241 -17.22 -14.45 4.21
CA ARG A 241 -18.62 -14.77 4.56
C ARG A 241 -18.74 -15.65 5.80
N ASP A 242 -17.79 -16.54 6.05
CA ASP A 242 -17.77 -17.32 7.28
C ASP A 242 -17.54 -16.43 8.50
N VAL A 243 -16.74 -15.37 8.35
CA VAL A 243 -16.55 -14.35 9.40
C VAL A 243 -17.86 -13.63 9.67
N VAL A 244 -18.55 -13.15 8.63
CA VAL A 244 -19.85 -12.47 8.76
C VAL A 244 -20.88 -13.37 9.44
N THR A 245 -21.02 -14.61 8.96
CA THR A 245 -22.00 -15.59 9.47
C THR A 245 -21.73 -15.93 10.94
N ARG A 246 -20.46 -15.99 11.34
CA ARG A 246 -20.06 -16.36 12.71
C ARG A 246 -19.75 -15.16 13.60
N ALA A 247 -19.93 -13.92 13.14
CA ALA A 247 -19.47 -12.70 13.82
C ALA A 247 -19.98 -12.58 15.27
N THR A 248 -21.19 -13.04 15.54
CA THR A 248 -21.79 -13.03 16.90
C THR A 248 -21.18 -14.08 17.84
N SER A 249 -20.64 -15.16 17.28
CA SER A 249 -20.01 -16.26 18.03
C SER A 249 -18.48 -16.11 18.16
N LEU A 250 -17.85 -15.36 17.25
CA LEU A 250 -16.40 -15.11 17.27
C LEU A 250 -16.06 -14.09 18.35
N SER A 251 -15.64 -14.59 19.50
CA SER A 251 -15.28 -13.76 20.65
C SER A 251 -13.78 -13.76 20.92
N THR A 252 -13.08 -14.83 20.53
CA THR A 252 -11.66 -15.00 20.80
C THR A 252 -10.83 -15.00 19.53
N PHE A 253 -9.57 -14.57 19.67
CA PHE A 253 -8.62 -14.61 18.56
C PHE A 253 -8.39 -16.03 18.04
N THR A 254 -8.36 -17.03 18.92
CA THR A 254 -8.15 -18.44 18.53
C THR A 254 -9.26 -18.93 17.59
N GLU A 255 -10.51 -18.52 17.81
CA GLU A 255 -11.61 -18.84 16.90
C GLU A 255 -11.46 -18.12 15.56
N PHE A 256 -11.14 -16.82 15.59
CA PHE A 256 -10.91 -16.04 14.37
C PHE A 256 -9.74 -16.61 13.55
N GLN A 257 -8.69 -17.08 14.20
CA GLN A 257 -7.51 -17.65 13.54
C GLN A 257 -7.86 -18.89 12.71
N THR A 258 -8.93 -19.61 13.03
CA THR A 258 -9.40 -20.76 12.21
C THR A 258 -9.95 -20.34 10.84
N LEU A 259 -10.28 -19.06 10.68
CA LEU A 259 -10.90 -18.50 9.48
C LEU A 259 -9.90 -17.82 8.54
N VAL A 260 -8.64 -17.65 8.95
CA VAL A 260 -7.61 -17.01 8.13
C VAL A 260 -6.55 -18.03 7.70
N SER A 261 -5.94 -17.78 6.55
CA SER A 261 -4.74 -18.49 6.12
C SER A 261 -3.50 -17.72 6.54
N ARG A 262 -2.55 -18.38 7.22
CA ARG A 262 -1.31 -17.74 7.69
C ARG A 262 -0.13 -18.13 6.83
N ASP A 263 0.58 -17.14 6.33
CA ASP A 263 1.84 -17.30 5.59
C ASP A 263 3.06 -17.44 6.53
N VAL A 264 4.20 -17.90 5.99
CA VAL A 264 5.49 -18.00 6.70
C VAL A 264 5.98 -16.66 7.28
N THR A 265 5.62 -15.55 6.64
CA THR A 265 5.91 -14.18 7.13
C THR A 265 5.04 -13.76 8.32
N ARG A 266 4.11 -14.61 8.77
CA ARG A 266 3.07 -14.33 9.78
C ARG A 266 1.96 -13.40 9.29
N LEU A 267 1.90 -13.11 7.98
CA LEU A 267 0.74 -12.44 7.39
C LEU A 267 -0.48 -13.36 7.48
N ASP A 268 -1.54 -12.88 8.13
CA ASP A 268 -2.85 -13.53 8.09
C ASP A 268 -3.62 -13.02 6.85
N VAL A 269 -4.29 -13.92 6.14
CA VAL A 269 -5.04 -13.59 4.92
C VAL A 269 -6.44 -14.12 5.02
N LEU A 270 -7.42 -13.24 4.81
CA LEU A 270 -8.83 -13.58 4.71
C LEU A 270 -9.26 -13.52 3.24
N ALA A 271 -9.61 -14.68 2.71
CA ALA A 271 -9.99 -14.85 1.31
C ALA A 271 -11.44 -14.40 1.06
N SER A 272 -11.71 -13.82 -0.11
CA SER A 272 -13.08 -13.66 -0.59
C SER A 272 -13.59 -14.96 -1.19
N ASP A 273 -14.91 -15.05 -1.36
CA ASP A 273 -15.51 -16.18 -2.04
C ASP A 273 -15.15 -16.18 -3.54
N THR A 274 -15.01 -17.38 -4.10
CA THR A 274 -14.66 -17.57 -5.51
C THR A 274 -15.86 -17.73 -6.41
N ASP A 275 -17.07 -17.92 -5.84
CA ASP A 275 -18.32 -18.02 -6.59
C ASP A 275 -18.86 -16.62 -6.91
N PRO A 276 -18.92 -16.21 -8.20
CA PRO A 276 -19.39 -14.87 -8.60
C PRO A 276 -20.83 -14.56 -8.17
N MET A 277 -21.72 -15.57 -8.13
CA MET A 277 -23.12 -15.38 -7.70
C MET A 277 -23.22 -15.09 -6.19
N ILE A 278 -22.20 -15.48 -5.43
CA ILE A 278 -22.08 -15.25 -4.00
C ILE A 278 -21.25 -14.00 -3.71
N ALA A 279 -20.26 -13.71 -4.55
CA ALA A 279 -19.32 -12.62 -4.39
C ALA A 279 -19.88 -11.24 -4.80
N GLU A 280 -20.86 -11.19 -5.73
CA GLU A 280 -21.70 -9.99 -5.96
C GLU A 280 -22.49 -9.55 -4.71
N ALA A 281 -22.68 -10.45 -3.74
CA ALA A 281 -23.39 -10.16 -2.50
C ALA A 281 -22.48 -9.68 -1.35
N PHE A 282 -21.17 -9.48 -1.58
CA PHE A 282 -20.29 -8.90 -0.56
C PHE A 282 -20.45 -7.37 -0.54
N ASP A 283 -21.36 -6.90 0.31
CA ASP A 283 -21.77 -5.50 0.37
C ASP A 283 -20.99 -4.67 1.41
N GLU A 284 -21.38 -3.40 1.54
CA GLU A 284 -20.82 -2.46 2.53
C GLU A 284 -20.96 -2.97 3.97
N ASN A 285 -22.07 -3.64 4.31
CA ASN A 285 -22.32 -4.12 5.66
C ASN A 285 -21.45 -5.34 5.99
N ASP A 286 -21.30 -6.27 5.05
CA ASP A 286 -20.41 -7.43 5.20
C ASP A 286 -18.96 -6.99 5.43
N TYR A 287 -18.46 -6.02 4.65
CA TYR A 287 -17.15 -5.45 4.89
C TYR A 287 -17.05 -4.81 6.28
N ASN A 288 -18.10 -4.10 6.71
CA ASN A 288 -18.12 -3.47 8.02
C ASN A 288 -17.96 -4.48 9.16
N VAL A 289 -18.68 -5.60 9.11
CA VAL A 289 -18.58 -6.66 10.11
C VAL A 289 -17.19 -7.29 10.13
N VAL A 290 -16.59 -7.54 8.97
CA VAL A 290 -15.24 -8.11 8.87
C VAL A 290 -14.19 -7.13 9.41
N ALA A 291 -14.30 -5.85 9.06
CA ALA A 291 -13.40 -4.79 9.53
C ALA A 291 -13.48 -4.62 11.06
N ASP A 292 -14.68 -4.59 11.64
CA ASP A 292 -14.89 -4.47 13.08
C ASP A 292 -14.34 -5.70 13.83
N MET A 293 -14.38 -6.88 13.21
CA MET A 293 -13.77 -8.08 13.78
C MET A 293 -12.24 -8.04 13.70
N ALA A 294 -11.70 -7.59 12.57
CA ALA A 294 -10.26 -7.43 12.39
C ALA A 294 -9.68 -6.38 13.35
N GLU A 295 -10.43 -5.30 13.62
CA GLU A 295 -10.03 -4.22 14.52
C GLU A 295 -9.74 -4.71 15.96
N LYS A 296 -10.44 -5.76 16.41
CA LYS A 296 -10.23 -6.33 17.75
C LYS A 296 -8.91 -7.06 17.91
N PHE A 297 -8.31 -7.53 16.81
CA PHE A 297 -7.24 -8.53 16.86
C PHE A 297 -5.97 -8.16 16.09
N TYR A 298 -6.05 -7.20 15.18
CA TYR A 298 -4.95 -6.81 14.30
C TYR A 298 -4.63 -5.33 14.46
N SER A 299 -3.35 -4.97 14.37
CA SER A 299 -2.93 -3.56 14.42
C SER A 299 -2.96 -2.91 13.05
N VAL A 300 -2.78 -3.69 11.98
CA VAL A 300 -2.83 -3.22 10.59
C VAL A 300 -3.68 -4.15 9.75
N VAL A 301 -4.62 -3.57 9.01
CA VAL A 301 -5.53 -4.25 8.08
C VAL A 301 -5.28 -3.71 6.68
N ILE A 302 -4.94 -4.60 5.75
CA ILE A 302 -4.76 -4.27 4.34
C ILE A 302 -5.98 -4.80 3.59
N THR A 303 -6.70 -3.92 2.91
CA THR A 303 -7.85 -4.29 2.09
C THR A 303 -7.43 -4.30 0.63
N ASP A 304 -7.45 -5.49 0.01
CA ASP A 304 -7.23 -5.66 -1.42
C ASP A 304 -8.52 -5.40 -2.18
N CYS A 305 -8.81 -4.14 -2.49
CA CYS A 305 -10.09 -3.74 -3.08
C CYS A 305 -10.25 -4.30 -4.50
N GLY A 306 -11.44 -4.74 -4.89
CA GLY A 306 -11.70 -5.19 -6.27
C GLY A 306 -11.43 -4.14 -7.35
N THR A 307 -11.62 -4.52 -8.62
CA THR A 307 -11.40 -3.63 -9.78
C THR A 307 -12.53 -2.63 -10.02
N GLY A 308 -13.68 -2.80 -9.36
CA GLY A 308 -14.83 -1.90 -9.47
C GLY A 308 -14.76 -0.74 -8.47
N MET A 309 -14.46 0.48 -8.95
CA MET A 309 -14.52 1.70 -8.14
C MET A 309 -15.96 2.07 -7.68
N LEU A 310 -16.97 1.43 -8.28
CA LEU A 310 -18.39 1.70 -8.03
C LEU A 310 -19.06 0.66 -7.11
N HIS A 311 -18.31 -0.31 -6.57
CA HIS A 311 -18.88 -1.31 -5.69
C HIS A 311 -19.16 -0.74 -4.30
N SER A 312 -20.27 -1.13 -3.66
CA SER A 312 -20.70 -0.64 -2.34
C SER A 312 -19.61 -0.80 -1.26
N ALA A 313 -18.87 -1.92 -1.29
CA ALA A 313 -17.73 -2.18 -0.41
C ALA A 313 -16.60 -1.13 -0.49
N MET A 314 -16.44 -0.43 -1.62
CA MET A 314 -15.43 0.62 -1.78
C MET A 314 -15.70 1.81 -0.86
N LYS A 315 -16.97 2.23 -0.77
CA LYS A 315 -17.37 3.34 0.10
C LYS A 315 -17.09 3.00 1.57
N ALA A 316 -17.48 1.81 2.00
CA ALA A 316 -17.23 1.27 3.33
C ALA A 316 -15.73 1.25 3.66
N THR A 317 -14.91 0.84 2.70
CA THR A 317 -13.45 0.79 2.82
C THR A 317 -12.86 2.20 2.96
N LEU A 318 -13.24 3.12 2.07
CA LEU A 318 -12.73 4.49 2.07
C LEU A 318 -13.15 5.30 3.30
N GLN A 319 -14.26 4.97 3.94
CA GLN A 319 -14.69 5.58 5.20
C GLN A 319 -13.83 5.17 6.40
N ARG A 320 -13.20 3.99 6.36
CA ARG A 320 -12.35 3.49 7.46
C ARG A 320 -10.86 3.68 7.23
N VAL A 321 -10.44 3.88 5.98
CA VAL A 321 -9.03 3.84 5.60
C VAL A 321 -8.25 5.04 6.13
N ASP A 322 -7.04 4.79 6.62
CA ASP A 322 -6.08 5.83 7.05
C ASP A 322 -5.10 6.21 5.93
N SER A 323 -4.80 5.27 5.02
CA SER A 323 -3.91 5.48 3.89
C SER A 323 -4.30 4.61 2.70
N VAL A 324 -4.14 5.16 1.49
CA VAL A 324 -4.42 4.47 0.24
C VAL A 324 -3.12 4.17 -0.51
N VAL A 325 -3.02 2.96 -1.07
CA VAL A 325 -1.98 2.58 -2.02
C VAL A 325 -2.62 2.46 -3.39
N VAL A 326 -2.21 3.29 -4.35
CA VAL A 326 -2.69 3.20 -5.73
C VAL A 326 -1.68 2.42 -6.55
N VAL A 327 -2.12 1.32 -7.13
CA VAL A 327 -1.26 0.45 -7.94
C VAL A 327 -1.35 0.87 -9.40
N CYS A 328 -0.21 1.21 -9.98
CA CYS A 328 -0.08 1.65 -11.36
C CYS A 328 0.98 0.82 -12.07
N GLY A 329 0.78 0.55 -13.36
CA GLY A 329 1.73 -0.18 -14.17
C GLY A 329 2.77 0.75 -14.82
N GLY A 330 3.68 0.17 -15.60
CA GLY A 330 4.73 0.91 -16.29
C GLY A 330 4.32 1.54 -17.63
N SER A 331 3.04 1.47 -18.01
CA SER A 331 2.53 2.06 -19.25
C SER A 331 1.82 3.40 -19.03
N VAL A 332 1.74 4.21 -20.10
CA VAL A 332 1.06 5.51 -20.09
C VAL A 332 -0.45 5.35 -19.84
N ASP A 333 -1.08 4.32 -20.44
CA ASP A 333 -2.51 4.06 -20.26
C ASP A 333 -2.84 3.69 -18.82
N GLU A 334 -2.03 2.85 -18.18
CA GLU A 334 -2.19 2.50 -16.77
C GLU A 334 -1.98 3.71 -15.85
N SER A 335 -1.01 4.57 -16.20
CA SER A 335 -0.75 5.82 -15.46
C SER A 335 -1.92 6.78 -15.56
N ARG A 336 -2.50 6.94 -16.75
CA ARG A 336 -3.72 7.75 -16.93
C ARG A 336 -4.86 7.22 -16.06
N LEU A 337 -5.10 5.91 -16.05
CA LEU A 337 -6.16 5.29 -15.25
C LEU A 337 -5.95 5.48 -13.75
N ALA A 338 -4.71 5.35 -13.26
CA ALA A 338 -4.37 5.65 -11.87
C ALA A 338 -4.58 7.13 -11.53
N SER A 339 -4.22 8.05 -12.44
CA SER A 339 -4.51 9.48 -12.26
C SER A 339 -6.01 9.79 -12.21
N GLU A 340 -6.81 9.11 -13.03
CA GLU A 340 -8.27 9.22 -12.96
C GLU A 340 -8.84 8.67 -11.64
N THR A 341 -8.23 7.63 -11.06
CA THR A 341 -8.58 7.16 -9.71
C THR A 341 -8.31 8.22 -8.65
N LEU A 342 -7.15 8.88 -8.69
CA LEU A 342 -6.83 9.97 -7.77
C LEU A 342 -7.80 11.15 -7.95
N THR A 343 -8.10 11.53 -9.20
CA THR A 343 -9.08 12.59 -9.49
C THR A 343 -10.47 12.25 -8.97
N TRP A 344 -10.90 10.98 -9.11
CA TRP A 344 -12.17 10.55 -8.57
C TRP A 344 -12.19 10.63 -7.03
N LEU A 345 -11.11 10.21 -6.35
CA LEU A 345 -11.00 10.32 -4.90
C LEU A 345 -11.08 11.79 -4.43
N GLU A 346 -10.33 12.69 -5.07
CA GLU A 346 -10.39 14.13 -4.79
C GLU A 346 -11.81 14.68 -5.01
N SER A 347 -12.45 14.34 -6.13
CA SER A 347 -13.80 14.82 -6.47
C SER A 347 -14.89 14.31 -5.53
N ASN A 348 -14.63 13.21 -4.82
CA ASN A 348 -15.56 12.61 -3.85
C ASN A 348 -15.20 12.94 -2.40
N GLY A 349 -14.35 13.94 -2.16
CA GLY A 349 -14.04 14.45 -0.81
C GLY A 349 -12.90 13.73 -0.09
N TYR A 350 -12.15 12.86 -0.78
CA TYR A 350 -11.00 12.13 -0.21
C TYR A 350 -9.65 12.79 -0.54
N GLU A 351 -9.62 14.12 -0.71
CA GLU A 351 -8.39 14.87 -1.04
C GLU A 351 -7.28 14.65 0.00
N GLY A 352 -7.63 14.59 1.29
CA GLY A 352 -6.68 14.29 2.37
C GLY A 352 -6.04 12.91 2.23
N LEU A 353 -6.82 11.90 1.84
CA LEU A 353 -6.30 10.55 1.57
C LEU A 353 -5.38 10.52 0.35
N VAL A 354 -5.71 11.28 -0.71
CA VAL A 354 -4.87 11.38 -1.92
C VAL A 354 -3.53 12.03 -1.61
N LYS A 355 -3.51 13.13 -0.85
CA LYS A 355 -2.27 13.77 -0.40
C LYS A 355 -1.39 12.84 0.44
N ASN A 356 -2.02 11.92 1.19
CA ASN A 356 -1.35 10.93 2.00
C ASN A 356 -1.12 9.59 1.27
N ALA A 357 -1.53 9.45 0.01
CA ALA A 357 -1.46 8.20 -0.71
C ALA A 357 -0.02 7.86 -1.13
N VAL A 358 0.23 6.56 -1.36
CA VAL A 358 1.46 6.08 -1.97
C VAL A 358 1.13 5.44 -3.30
N VAL A 359 1.84 5.82 -4.37
CA VAL A 359 1.70 5.15 -5.66
C VAL A 359 2.72 4.02 -5.76
N ALA A 360 2.26 2.79 -5.94
CA ALA A 360 3.12 1.64 -6.21
C ALA A 360 3.21 1.45 -7.72
N LEU A 361 4.35 1.81 -8.30
CA LEU A 361 4.65 1.62 -9.73
C LEU A 361 5.18 0.22 -9.96
N ASN A 362 4.29 -0.69 -10.35
CA ASN A 362 4.64 -2.07 -10.65
C ASN A 362 5.15 -2.20 -12.10
N THR A 363 6.45 -2.42 -12.27
CA THR A 363 7.03 -2.71 -13.59
C THR A 363 6.82 -4.18 -13.93
N ALA A 364 5.58 -4.56 -14.25
CA ALA A 364 5.20 -5.94 -14.50
C ALA A 364 5.75 -6.53 -15.82
N THR A 365 6.23 -5.68 -16.74
CA THR A 365 6.68 -6.08 -18.08
C THR A 365 8.17 -5.82 -18.26
N HIS A 366 8.89 -6.83 -18.76
CA HIS A 366 10.29 -6.69 -19.13
C HIS A 366 10.45 -5.69 -20.28
N GLY A 367 11.27 -4.64 -20.10
CA GLY A 367 11.55 -3.65 -21.14
C GLY A 367 10.73 -2.35 -21.10
N THR A 368 10.09 -2.02 -19.97
CA THR A 368 9.55 -0.66 -19.75
C THR A 368 10.67 0.39 -19.90
N ASN A 369 10.46 1.37 -20.78
CA ASN A 369 11.44 2.43 -21.01
C ASN A 369 11.58 3.31 -19.74
N LEU A 370 12.80 3.39 -19.20
CA LEU A 370 13.11 4.15 -17.99
C LEU A 370 12.71 5.63 -18.09
N VAL A 371 12.85 6.23 -19.27
CA VAL A 371 12.49 7.63 -19.50
C VAL A 371 10.99 7.86 -19.29
N LYS A 372 10.14 6.90 -19.70
CA LYS A 372 8.69 6.99 -19.50
C LYS A 372 8.31 6.88 -18.02
N LEU A 373 9.06 6.10 -17.24
CA LEU A 373 8.81 5.94 -15.80
C LEU A 373 9.07 7.23 -15.04
N GLU A 374 10.11 7.99 -15.38
CA GLU A 374 10.42 9.28 -14.75
C GLU A 374 9.33 10.32 -15.03
N GLU A 375 8.79 10.36 -16.24
CA GLU A 375 7.66 11.23 -16.60
C GLU A 375 6.39 10.86 -15.83
N ILE A 376 6.10 9.56 -15.72
CA ILE A 376 4.97 9.03 -14.94
C ILE A 376 5.11 9.42 -13.46
N GLU A 377 6.31 9.31 -12.90
CA GLU A 377 6.56 9.71 -11.52
C GLU A 377 6.39 11.21 -11.30
N ALA A 378 6.98 12.03 -12.16
CA ALA A 378 6.84 13.47 -12.10
C ALA A 378 5.37 13.90 -12.13
N HIS A 379 4.52 13.18 -12.88
CA HIS A 379 3.09 13.40 -12.91
C HIS A 379 2.42 13.19 -11.53
N PHE A 380 2.78 12.11 -10.83
CA PHE A 380 2.18 11.78 -9.52
C PHE A 380 2.77 12.55 -8.34
N GLN A 381 4.04 12.95 -8.39
CA GLN A 381 4.75 13.64 -7.29
C GLN A 381 4.03 14.90 -6.79
N SER A 382 3.26 15.56 -7.66
CA SER A 382 2.50 16.76 -7.29
C SER A 382 1.22 16.49 -6.49
N ARG A 383 0.74 15.23 -6.44
CA ARG A 383 -0.58 14.86 -5.90
C ARG A 383 -0.51 13.91 -4.71
N VAL A 384 0.48 13.02 -4.68
CA VAL A 384 0.61 11.96 -3.66
C VAL A 384 1.81 12.21 -2.76
N ARG A 385 1.88 11.54 -1.61
CA ARG A 385 2.99 11.69 -0.65
C ARG A 385 4.28 11.13 -1.22
N ASP A 386 4.23 9.91 -1.74
CA ASP A 386 5.41 9.18 -2.21
C ASP A 386 5.06 8.18 -3.31
N ILE A 387 6.08 7.74 -4.04
CA ILE A 387 5.99 6.81 -5.15
C ILE A 387 7.09 5.76 -4.99
N VAL A 388 6.70 4.48 -5.01
CA VAL A 388 7.64 3.37 -4.88
C VAL A 388 7.62 2.51 -6.14
N ARG A 389 8.79 2.38 -6.77
CA ARG A 389 9.00 1.49 -7.92
C ARG A 389 9.17 0.04 -7.45
N ILE A 390 8.27 -0.84 -7.87
CA ILE A 390 8.40 -2.29 -7.66
C ILE A 390 8.98 -2.90 -8.93
N PRO A 391 10.23 -3.39 -8.91
CA PRO A 391 10.90 -3.90 -10.10
C PRO A 391 10.30 -5.22 -10.57
N TYR A 392 10.49 -5.53 -11.86
CA TYR A 392 10.08 -6.81 -12.43
C TYR A 392 10.74 -7.99 -11.70
N ASP A 393 9.92 -8.91 -11.22
CA ASP A 393 10.34 -10.17 -10.63
C ASP A 393 9.70 -11.36 -11.37
N PRO A 394 10.50 -12.27 -11.97
CA PRO A 394 9.99 -13.47 -12.61
C PRO A 394 9.13 -14.35 -11.69
N THR A 395 9.44 -14.41 -10.38
CA THR A 395 8.68 -15.24 -9.43
C THR A 395 7.29 -14.69 -9.15
N LEU A 396 7.10 -13.38 -9.31
CA LEU A 396 5.79 -12.73 -9.17
C LEU A 396 4.98 -12.79 -10.46
N ALA A 397 5.66 -12.76 -11.60
CA ALA A 397 5.06 -12.80 -12.93
C ALA A 397 4.39 -14.15 -13.27
N THR A 398 4.81 -15.25 -12.64
CA THR A 398 4.19 -16.58 -12.82
C THR A 398 2.78 -16.68 -12.27
N GLY A 399 2.33 -15.74 -11.43
CA GLY A 399 0.99 -15.79 -10.85
C GLY A 399 0.84 -16.79 -9.70
N SER A 400 1.93 -17.42 -9.26
CA SER A 400 1.93 -18.49 -8.26
C SER A 400 1.99 -17.98 -6.82
N LEU A 401 2.10 -18.92 -5.89
CA LEU A 401 2.46 -18.66 -4.49
C LEU A 401 3.70 -17.76 -4.41
N ILE A 402 3.64 -16.77 -3.52
CA ILE A 402 4.71 -15.83 -3.26
C ILE A 402 5.44 -16.28 -2.00
N HIS A 403 6.71 -16.64 -2.14
CA HIS A 403 7.63 -16.86 -1.03
C HIS A 403 8.49 -15.61 -0.87
N PHE A 404 8.25 -14.84 0.19
CA PHE A 404 8.88 -13.53 0.38
C PHE A 404 10.42 -13.61 0.50
N ASP A 405 10.95 -14.74 0.94
CA ASP A 405 12.37 -15.06 1.03
C ASP A 405 13.00 -15.54 -0.29
N GLU A 406 12.20 -15.90 -1.28
CA GLU A 406 12.65 -16.36 -2.61
C GLU A 406 12.60 -15.25 -3.68
N ILE A 407 11.83 -14.17 -3.47
CA ILE A 407 11.83 -13.02 -4.39
C ILE A 407 13.21 -12.34 -4.43
N ARG A 408 13.51 -11.67 -5.54
CA ARG A 408 14.80 -10.99 -5.74
C ARG A 408 15.05 -9.97 -4.62
N PRO A 409 16.31 -9.81 -4.16
CA PRO A 409 16.62 -8.85 -3.09
C PRO A 409 16.18 -7.42 -3.38
N LEU A 410 16.23 -6.99 -4.66
CA LEU A 410 15.76 -5.66 -5.07
C LEU A 410 14.24 -5.51 -4.94
N THR A 411 13.47 -6.53 -5.35
CA THR A 411 12.01 -6.55 -5.19
C THR A 411 11.61 -6.55 -3.72
N ARG A 412 12.33 -7.32 -2.89
CA ARG A 412 12.12 -7.35 -1.43
C ARG A 412 12.42 -6.01 -0.79
N ALA A 413 13.52 -5.36 -1.18
CA ALA A 413 13.86 -4.02 -0.69
C ALA A 413 12.79 -3.00 -1.08
N ALA A 414 12.29 -3.05 -2.32
CA ALA A 414 11.22 -2.19 -2.79
C ALA A 414 9.89 -2.44 -2.05
N ALA A 415 9.53 -3.70 -1.76
CA ALA A 415 8.36 -4.04 -0.95
C ALA A 415 8.48 -3.52 0.50
N ARG A 416 9.67 -3.62 1.10
CA ARG A 416 9.95 -3.03 2.43
C ARG A 416 9.89 -1.49 2.39
N GLU A 417 10.39 -0.87 1.32
CA GLU A 417 10.27 0.59 1.17
C GLU A 417 8.80 1.00 1.05
N LEU A 418 8.00 0.30 0.25
CA LEU A 418 6.56 0.53 0.17
C LEU A 418 5.89 0.40 1.54
N ALA A 419 6.23 -0.64 2.30
CA ALA A 419 5.73 -0.83 3.66
C ALA A 419 6.13 0.33 4.60
N ALA A 420 7.39 0.76 4.57
CA ALA A 420 7.86 1.88 5.38
C ALA A 420 7.14 3.18 5.01
N GLN A 421 6.99 3.45 3.71
CA GLN A 421 6.27 4.62 3.24
C GLN A 421 4.83 4.61 3.71
N VAL A 422 4.11 3.50 3.54
CA VAL A 422 2.73 3.36 4.02
C VAL A 422 2.64 3.63 5.53
N ILE A 423 3.49 3.01 6.35
CA ILE A 423 3.50 3.16 7.81
C ILE A 423 3.78 4.60 8.25
N ASP A 424 4.71 5.30 7.58
CA ASP A 424 5.00 6.71 7.88
C ASP A 424 3.79 7.62 7.62
N GLY A 425 2.88 7.19 6.75
CA GLY A 425 1.61 7.83 6.48
C GLY A 425 0.49 7.58 7.49
N LEU A 426 0.64 6.57 8.36
CA LEU A 426 -0.43 6.19 9.27
C LEU A 426 -0.41 7.03 10.55
N PRO A 427 -1.58 7.38 11.11
CA PRO A 427 -1.66 8.14 12.35
C PRO A 427 -1.06 7.32 13.50
N GLN A 428 -0.14 7.94 14.26
CA GLN A 428 0.55 7.25 15.34
C GLN A 428 -0.38 6.94 16.52
N SER A 429 -1.30 7.85 16.83
CA SER A 429 -2.28 7.71 17.91
C SER A 429 -3.70 7.88 17.37
N ARG A 430 -4.63 7.01 17.76
CA ARG A 430 -6.07 7.20 17.57
C ARG A 430 -6.71 7.30 18.95
N THR A 431 -7.32 8.44 19.24
CA THR A 431 -8.26 8.58 20.36
C THR A 431 -9.61 8.06 19.87
N ASP A 432 -10.11 7.03 20.53
CA ASP A 432 -11.45 6.47 20.32
C ASP A 432 -12.56 7.50 20.56
#